data_AF-A0A3R8R789-F1
#
_entry.id   AF-A0A3R8R789-F1
#
_cell.length_a   1.000
_cell.length_b   1.000
_cell.length_c   1.000
_cell.angle_alpha   90.00
_cell.angle_beta   90.00
_cell.angle_gamma   90.00
#
_symmetry.space_group_name_H-M   'P 1'
#
loop_
_entity.id
_entity.type
_entity.pdbx_description
1 polymer ?
#
loop_
_entity_poly.entity_id
_entity_poly.type
_entity_poly.pdbx_seq_one_letter_code
_entity_poly.pdbx_strand_id
1 'polypeptide(L)'
;MGIKDLGLIMGTTFVLMISCKEDKEPKLLASNDMESVFNESIRAHYFTTLDSTAQFISQMDTLNSIEANRELFLKSREWYKRAEPMLIAYDYENYLSMNAPNLVKVEIDDYQDIKVLHPKSFQVLEELLFAEEGFSNKELNTILEYLKVRIPFVRKNHILINQRDRHHLKMIRDAVVNIATKGISGFDSPMLSNSMKEAVYNYETLAKVIDIYENAFNDKSLYEHWKTEIALTIKDLNASDFDSFDRYAFLKDHTNKQLKLIHLTASDWGISMNTSRTLNPSVANLFNKDFFNMKMFSEQRDPQMTQDRIELGRKLFNDPSLSSTGTISCASCHIKEKAFSDGRKIAIGINNKELQRNTPTLSYAAYQTSFFYDGRSDGLEDQIVNVANNEDEFHIDLKLLEQKVQANADYKVQFDSLYKGTISDLNVRNAIATYIRSLAPFDSKFDRNMQDLEASLTDEEIEGFNLFMGKAACATCHFPPAFNGTVPPKYMETEFENLGVPKTDDFDHPELDEDMGQYFPYKVAEKRNFFKTSTVRNSEVTAPYMHNGVYDNLEDVITFYNVGGGQGMGLDVPNQTLPPDSQGLTDNESKAIIAFLKTLTDKEFESLN
;
A
#
# COMPACT_ATOMS: atom_id res chain seq x y z
N MET A 1 91.76 -50.20 12.65
CA MET A 1 92.61 -50.18 13.86
C MET A 1 93.36 -48.86 13.85
N GLY A 2 92.95 -47.91 14.71
CA GLY A 2 93.51 -46.54 14.83
C GLY A 2 93.36 -45.59 13.60
N ILE A 3 93.45 -44.26 13.69
CA ILE A 3 93.18 -43.24 14.74
C ILE A 3 93.61 -41.85 14.18
N LYS A 4 92.81 -40.78 14.39
CA LYS A 4 93.21 -39.32 14.42
C LYS A 4 93.76 -38.67 13.12
N ASP A 5 93.93 -37.34 12.96
CA ASP A 5 93.50 -36.05 13.57
C ASP A 5 93.88 -34.94 12.52
N LEU A 6 93.37 -33.70 12.42
CA LEU A 6 92.26 -32.90 12.99
C LEU A 6 91.99 -31.70 12.01
N GLY A 7 90.88 -30.93 12.13
CA GLY A 7 90.69 -29.67 11.38
C GLY A 7 89.45 -28.87 11.80
N LEU A 8 89.64 -27.63 12.29
CA LEU A 8 88.61 -26.81 12.93
C LEU A 8 87.88 -25.89 11.93
N ILE A 9 86.54 -25.90 11.90
CA ILE A 9 85.72 -24.96 11.12
C ILE A 9 84.77 -24.21 12.07
N MET A 10 84.74 -22.89 11.96
CA MET A 10 83.90 -21.99 12.76
C MET A 10 82.61 -21.68 11.98
N GLY A 11 81.45 -21.89 12.61
CA GLY A 11 80.15 -21.81 11.92
C GLY A 11 79.51 -20.42 11.95
N THR A 12 78.77 -20.09 10.88
CA THR A 12 77.88 -18.92 10.81
C THR A 12 76.44 -19.41 10.60
N THR A 13 75.60 -19.26 11.62
CA THR A 13 74.20 -19.69 11.58
C THR A 13 73.34 -18.60 10.92
N PHE A 14 72.80 -18.88 9.72
CA PHE A 14 71.87 -17.98 9.04
C PHE A 14 70.42 -18.35 9.44
N VAL A 15 69.77 -17.51 10.24
CA VAL A 15 68.37 -17.71 10.64
C VAL A 15 67.45 -17.04 9.62
N LEU A 16 66.75 -17.84 8.82
CA LEU A 16 65.69 -17.38 7.92
C LEU A 16 64.41 -17.09 8.72
N MET A 17 64.18 -15.80 9.00
CA MET A 17 62.91 -15.31 9.53
C MET A 17 61.89 -15.18 8.38
N ILE A 18 61.07 -16.21 8.16
CA ILE A 18 59.90 -16.11 7.29
C ILE A 18 58.80 -15.38 8.07
N SER A 19 58.62 -14.10 7.77
CA SER A 19 57.50 -13.31 8.30
C SER A 19 56.25 -13.62 7.46
N CYS A 20 55.35 -14.44 7.99
CA CYS A 20 53.98 -14.50 7.49
C CYS A 20 53.32 -13.15 7.75
N LYS A 21 53.14 -12.34 6.71
CA LYS A 21 52.11 -11.29 6.75
C LYS A 21 50.76 -11.97 6.62
N GLU A 22 49.92 -11.78 7.63
CA GLU A 22 48.47 -11.86 7.42
C GLU A 22 48.09 -10.67 6.54
N ASP A 23 47.96 -10.91 5.23
CA ASP A 23 47.30 -9.96 4.35
C ASP A 23 45.83 -9.93 4.75
N LYS A 24 45.47 -8.97 5.62
CA LYS A 24 44.09 -8.69 5.97
C LYS A 24 43.33 -8.39 4.69
N GLU A 25 42.34 -9.22 4.36
CA GLU A 25 41.45 -8.94 3.24
C GLU A 25 40.87 -7.52 3.38
N PRO A 26 40.79 -6.75 2.28
CA PRO A 26 40.32 -5.38 2.33
C PRO A 26 38.88 -5.36 2.86
N LYS A 27 38.62 -4.54 3.89
CA LYS A 27 37.27 -4.34 4.44
C LYS A 27 36.33 -3.96 3.30
N LEU A 28 35.35 -4.82 2.99
CA LEU A 28 34.28 -4.49 2.05
C LEU A 28 33.43 -3.38 2.68
N LEU A 29 33.33 -2.25 1.99
CA LEU A 29 32.60 -1.07 2.44
C LEU A 29 31.40 -0.81 1.53
N ALA A 30 30.31 -0.34 2.12
CA ALA A 30 29.20 0.22 1.36
C ALA A 30 29.60 1.55 0.68
N SER A 31 28.92 1.88 -0.41
CA SER A 31 29.11 3.07 -1.24
C SER A 31 27.78 3.68 -1.65
N ASN A 32 27.69 5.01 -1.60
CA ASN A 32 26.51 5.74 -2.03
C ASN A 32 26.29 5.69 -3.55
N ASP A 33 27.37 5.69 -4.34
CA ASP A 33 27.32 6.00 -5.78
C ASP A 33 27.96 4.99 -6.72
N MET A 34 28.76 4.06 -6.20
CA MET A 34 29.27 2.93 -6.99
C MET A 34 28.27 1.77 -7.01
N GLU A 35 28.47 0.83 -7.93
CA GLU A 35 27.79 -0.47 -7.87
C GLU A 35 28.24 -1.23 -6.61
N SER A 36 27.30 -1.91 -5.97
CA SER A 36 27.53 -2.64 -4.72
C SER A 36 28.48 -3.82 -4.95
N VAL A 37 29.51 -3.92 -4.10
CA VAL A 37 30.37 -5.11 -4.04
C VAL A 37 29.63 -6.35 -3.52
N PHE A 38 28.45 -6.16 -2.91
CA PHE A 38 27.60 -7.21 -2.35
C PHE A 38 26.58 -7.78 -3.35
N ASN A 39 26.47 -7.19 -4.55
CA ASN A 39 25.55 -7.63 -5.62
C ASN A 39 25.60 -9.14 -5.85
N GLU A 40 26.79 -9.73 -5.98
CA GLU A 40 26.93 -11.16 -6.29
C GLU A 40 26.45 -12.07 -5.16
N SER A 41 26.72 -11.71 -3.90
CA SER A 41 26.27 -12.50 -2.74
C SER A 41 24.75 -12.48 -2.58
N ILE A 42 24.12 -11.32 -2.81
CA ILE A 42 22.66 -11.17 -2.78
C ILE A 42 22.04 -11.90 -3.98
N ARG A 43 22.67 -11.82 -5.16
CA ARG A 43 22.26 -12.53 -6.37
C ARG A 43 22.32 -14.05 -6.21
N ALA A 44 23.39 -14.57 -5.59
CA ALA A 44 23.50 -15.99 -5.30
C ALA A 44 22.35 -16.47 -4.40
N HIS A 45 22.01 -15.72 -3.35
CA HIS A 45 20.86 -16.03 -2.50
C HIS A 45 19.52 -15.97 -3.26
N TYR A 46 19.27 -14.88 -4.01
CA TYR A 46 18.07 -14.73 -4.84
C TYR A 46 17.91 -15.86 -5.85
N PHE A 47 19.00 -16.27 -6.48
CA PHE A 47 19.03 -17.42 -7.38
C PHE A 47 18.66 -18.72 -6.67
N THR A 48 19.19 -19.01 -5.48
CA THR A 48 18.75 -20.15 -4.68
C THR A 48 17.24 -20.10 -4.41
N THR A 49 16.70 -18.94 -4.03
CA THR A 49 15.26 -18.82 -3.74
C THR A 49 14.39 -19.10 -4.98
N LEU A 50 14.74 -18.56 -6.14
CA LEU A 50 13.99 -18.84 -7.38
C LEU A 50 14.19 -20.26 -7.91
N ASP A 51 15.40 -20.83 -7.81
CA ASP A 51 15.67 -22.22 -8.22
C ASP A 51 14.87 -23.20 -7.37
N SER A 52 14.86 -23.02 -6.04
CA SER A 52 14.06 -23.87 -5.15
C SER A 52 12.56 -23.68 -5.37
N THR A 53 12.07 -22.46 -5.63
CA THR A 53 10.67 -22.21 -6.02
C THR A 53 10.30 -22.99 -7.29
N ALA A 54 11.11 -22.86 -8.36
CA ALA A 54 10.90 -23.58 -9.62
C ALA A 54 11.01 -25.11 -9.47
N GLN A 55 11.89 -25.59 -8.58
CA GLN A 55 12.03 -27.02 -8.29
C GLN A 55 10.74 -27.60 -7.72
N PHE A 56 10.06 -26.93 -6.78
CA PHE A 56 8.80 -27.44 -6.22
C PHE A 56 7.62 -27.30 -7.18
N ILE A 57 7.48 -26.17 -7.89
CA ILE A 57 6.46 -26.02 -8.96
C ILE A 57 6.61 -27.06 -10.06
N SER A 58 7.84 -27.43 -10.45
CA SER A 58 8.05 -28.39 -11.54
C SER A 58 7.59 -29.82 -11.21
N GLN A 59 7.46 -30.16 -9.92
CA GLN A 59 6.96 -31.47 -9.45
C GLN A 59 5.43 -31.54 -9.35
N MET A 60 4.73 -30.40 -9.44
CA MET A 60 3.27 -30.36 -9.39
C MET A 60 2.66 -30.76 -10.73
N ASP A 61 1.63 -31.61 -10.68
CA ASP A 61 0.96 -32.15 -11.85
C ASP A 61 -0.51 -32.49 -11.55
N THR A 62 -1.38 -32.40 -12.56
CA THR A 62 -2.80 -32.82 -12.49
C THR A 62 -3.01 -34.31 -12.20
N LEU A 63 -1.97 -35.14 -12.35
CA LEU A 63 -1.99 -36.58 -12.05
C LEU A 63 -1.60 -36.91 -10.61
N ASN A 64 -1.07 -35.95 -9.85
CA ASN A 64 -0.78 -36.11 -8.42
C ASN A 64 -2.08 -36.11 -7.59
N SER A 65 -2.03 -36.61 -6.35
CA SER A 65 -3.12 -36.34 -5.41
C SER A 65 -3.16 -34.85 -5.02
N ILE A 66 -4.32 -34.38 -4.57
CA ILE A 66 -4.48 -32.98 -4.15
C ILE A 66 -3.57 -32.68 -2.94
N GLU A 67 -3.41 -33.62 -2.00
CA GLU A 67 -2.52 -33.48 -0.84
C GLU A 67 -1.05 -33.32 -1.27
N ALA A 68 -0.58 -34.13 -2.22
CA ALA A 68 0.78 -34.03 -2.74
C ALA A 68 1.02 -32.67 -3.43
N ASN A 69 0.04 -32.17 -4.20
CA ASN A 69 0.12 -30.83 -4.79
C ASN A 69 0.05 -29.73 -3.72
N ARG A 70 -0.76 -29.87 -2.66
CA ARG A 70 -0.83 -28.93 -1.52
C ARG A 70 0.53 -28.84 -0.79
N GLU A 71 1.19 -29.97 -0.52
CA GLU A 71 2.53 -29.99 0.09
C GLU A 71 3.59 -29.32 -0.79
N LEU A 72 3.58 -29.62 -2.10
CA LEU A 72 4.47 -29.00 -3.08
C LEU A 72 4.22 -27.50 -3.25
N PHE A 73 2.95 -27.07 -3.24
CA PHE A 73 2.57 -25.66 -3.23
C PHE A 73 3.17 -24.94 -2.02
N LEU A 74 2.94 -25.46 -0.81
CA LEU A 74 3.45 -24.85 0.43
C LEU A 74 4.99 -24.74 0.41
N LYS A 75 5.68 -25.75 -0.11
CA LYS A 75 7.15 -25.73 -0.27
C LYS A 75 7.61 -24.75 -1.33
N SER A 76 6.93 -24.65 -2.46
CA SER A 76 7.22 -23.63 -3.45
C SER A 76 6.98 -22.23 -2.90
N ARG A 77 5.83 -22.01 -2.28
CA ARG A 77 5.41 -20.73 -1.72
C ARG A 77 6.38 -20.23 -0.66
N GLU A 78 6.84 -21.13 0.21
CA GLU A 78 7.92 -20.88 1.16
C GLU A 78 9.17 -20.27 0.49
N TRP A 79 9.64 -20.83 -0.62
CA TRP A 79 10.81 -20.29 -1.34
C TRP A 79 10.49 -19.03 -2.14
N TYR A 80 9.27 -18.89 -2.66
CA TYR A 80 8.80 -17.68 -3.34
C TYR A 80 8.82 -16.47 -2.41
N LYS A 81 8.34 -16.62 -1.16
CA LYS A 81 8.35 -15.54 -0.17
C LYS A 81 9.76 -15.17 0.31
N ARG A 82 10.75 -16.06 0.16
CA ARG A 82 12.17 -15.68 0.28
C ARG A 82 12.70 -14.89 -0.93
N ALA A 83 12.13 -15.09 -2.12
CA ALA A 83 12.46 -14.29 -3.30
C ALA A 83 11.78 -12.90 -3.30
N GLU A 84 10.68 -12.74 -2.58
CA GLU A 84 9.78 -11.58 -2.58
C GLU A 84 10.47 -10.21 -2.33
N PRO A 85 11.36 -10.03 -1.32
CA PRO A 85 12.03 -8.74 -1.10
C PRO A 85 12.78 -8.25 -2.34
N MET A 86 13.48 -9.16 -3.01
CA MET A 86 14.23 -8.87 -4.25
C MET A 86 13.28 -8.62 -5.43
N LEU A 87 12.21 -9.41 -5.57
CA LEU A 87 11.20 -9.21 -6.61
C LEU A 87 10.55 -7.83 -6.50
N ILE A 88 10.05 -7.45 -5.31
CA ILE A 88 9.42 -6.15 -5.06
C ILE A 88 10.40 -4.99 -5.34
N ALA A 89 11.67 -5.12 -4.99
CA ALA A 89 12.64 -4.03 -5.11
C ALA A 89 13.18 -3.82 -6.53
N TYR A 90 13.43 -4.91 -7.27
CA TYR A 90 14.16 -4.85 -8.56
C TYR A 90 13.30 -5.26 -9.76
N ASP A 91 12.16 -5.91 -9.56
CA ASP A 91 11.38 -6.50 -10.66
C ASP A 91 9.87 -6.55 -10.35
N TYR A 92 9.29 -5.38 -10.06
CA TYR A 92 7.93 -5.24 -9.52
C TYR A 92 6.84 -5.79 -10.46
N GLU A 93 6.97 -5.62 -11.79
CA GLU A 93 6.02 -6.18 -12.75
C GLU A 93 6.03 -7.71 -12.75
N ASN A 94 7.21 -8.32 -12.56
CA ASN A 94 7.30 -9.77 -12.42
C ASN A 94 6.77 -10.24 -11.05
N TYR A 95 6.97 -9.48 -9.97
CA TYR A 95 6.30 -9.71 -8.67
C TYR A 95 4.78 -9.80 -8.84
N LEU A 96 4.16 -8.75 -9.40
CA LEU A 96 2.72 -8.69 -9.66
C LEU A 96 2.26 -9.88 -10.51
N SER A 97 2.96 -10.18 -11.61
CA SER A 97 2.57 -11.28 -12.49
C SER A 97 2.60 -12.68 -11.86
N MET A 98 3.41 -12.88 -10.80
CA MET A 98 3.50 -14.16 -10.09
C MET A 98 2.62 -14.23 -8.85
N ASN A 99 2.11 -13.10 -8.34
CA ASN A 99 1.41 -13.01 -7.05
C ASN A 99 0.24 -12.00 -7.03
N ALA A 100 -0.35 -11.69 -8.18
CA ALA A 100 -1.61 -10.98 -8.28
C ALA A 100 -2.75 -11.73 -7.55
N PRO A 101 -3.75 -11.04 -6.99
CA PRO A 101 -4.97 -11.68 -6.47
C PRO A 101 -5.75 -12.38 -7.58
N ASN A 102 -6.67 -13.28 -7.23
CA ASN A 102 -7.55 -13.95 -8.21
C ASN A 102 -8.70 -13.07 -8.70
N LEU A 103 -8.40 -11.81 -9.01
CA LEU A 103 -9.34 -10.84 -9.55
C LEU A 103 -9.04 -10.58 -11.03
N VAL A 104 -10.09 -10.44 -11.84
CA VAL A 104 -9.98 -10.14 -13.27
C VAL A 104 -9.45 -8.70 -13.43
N LYS A 105 -8.26 -8.55 -14.03
CA LYS A 105 -7.74 -7.22 -14.39
C LYS A 105 -8.25 -6.85 -15.78
N VAL A 106 -8.79 -5.64 -15.91
CA VAL A 106 -9.20 -5.06 -17.19
C VAL A 106 -8.27 -3.91 -17.51
N GLU A 107 -7.57 -3.98 -18.63
CA GLU A 107 -6.78 -2.88 -19.19
C GLU A 107 -7.57 -2.29 -20.36
N ILE A 108 -7.73 -0.97 -20.39
CA ILE A 108 -8.52 -0.25 -21.39
C ILE A 108 -7.61 0.83 -21.98
N ASP A 109 -7.14 0.61 -23.20
CA ASP A 109 -6.36 1.61 -23.94
C ASP A 109 -7.30 2.53 -24.76
N ASP A 110 -8.30 1.94 -25.44
CA ASP A 110 -9.42 2.67 -26.05
C ASP A 110 -10.68 1.77 -26.22
N TYR A 111 -11.71 2.24 -26.93
CA TYR A 111 -12.95 1.48 -27.19
C TYR A 111 -12.78 0.22 -28.06
N GLN A 112 -11.62 0.02 -28.68
CA GLN A 112 -11.27 -1.10 -29.56
C GLN A 112 -10.18 -1.99 -28.97
N ASP A 113 -9.33 -1.47 -28.08
CA ASP A 113 -8.32 -2.23 -27.35
C ASP A 113 -8.65 -2.31 -25.84
N ILE A 114 -9.44 -3.33 -25.51
CA ILE A 114 -9.85 -3.71 -24.15
C ILE A 114 -9.34 -5.12 -23.88
N LYS A 115 -8.47 -5.28 -22.89
CA LYS A 115 -7.82 -6.53 -22.53
C LYS A 115 -8.36 -7.02 -21.19
N VAL A 116 -9.15 -8.09 -21.22
CA VAL A 116 -9.59 -8.80 -20.01
C VAL A 116 -8.56 -9.88 -19.67
N LEU A 117 -7.87 -9.71 -18.55
CA LEU A 117 -6.74 -10.52 -18.11
C LEU A 117 -7.11 -11.31 -16.85
N HIS A 118 -7.27 -12.63 -17.03
CA HIS A 118 -7.38 -13.54 -15.90
C HIS A 118 -6.00 -13.77 -15.28
N PRO A 119 -5.86 -13.63 -13.94
CA PRO A 119 -4.61 -13.79 -13.23
C PRO A 119 -4.08 -15.23 -13.31
N LYS A 120 -2.76 -15.39 -13.19
CA LYS A 120 -2.06 -16.68 -13.29
C LYS A 120 -0.98 -16.80 -12.22
N SER A 121 -1.38 -16.58 -10.97
CA SER A 121 -0.46 -16.34 -9.85
C SER A 121 -0.40 -17.50 -8.87
N PHE A 122 0.46 -17.36 -7.86
CA PHE A 122 0.43 -18.18 -6.67
C PHE A 122 -0.87 -18.06 -5.85
N GLN A 123 -1.57 -16.92 -5.86
CA GLN A 123 -2.84 -16.79 -5.15
C GLN A 123 -3.95 -17.59 -5.87
N VAL A 124 -4.02 -17.50 -7.21
CA VAL A 124 -4.92 -18.35 -8.01
C VAL A 124 -4.61 -19.84 -7.79
N LEU A 125 -3.33 -20.20 -7.66
CA LEU A 125 -2.95 -21.59 -7.35
C LEU A 125 -3.29 -22.00 -5.91
N GLU A 126 -3.29 -21.07 -4.95
CA GLU A 126 -3.75 -21.32 -3.58
C GLU A 126 -5.25 -21.66 -3.60
N GLU A 127 -6.07 -20.77 -4.17
CA GLU A 127 -7.52 -20.96 -4.29
C GLU A 127 -7.88 -22.27 -4.99
N LEU A 128 -7.30 -22.55 -6.17
CA LEU A 128 -7.54 -23.81 -6.88
C LEU A 128 -7.15 -25.06 -6.07
N LEU A 129 -6.19 -24.97 -5.14
CA LEU A 129 -5.77 -26.13 -4.35
C LEU A 129 -6.48 -26.24 -3.00
N PHE A 130 -6.95 -25.14 -2.41
CA PHE A 130 -7.43 -25.09 -1.03
C PHE A 130 -8.89 -24.67 -0.86
N ALA A 131 -9.55 -24.14 -1.88
CA ALA A 131 -11.00 -23.91 -1.86
C ALA A 131 -11.77 -25.22 -1.58
N GLU A 132 -12.95 -25.10 -0.98
CA GLU A 132 -13.87 -26.23 -0.78
C GLU A 132 -14.53 -26.67 -2.09
N GLU A 133 -14.68 -25.74 -3.05
CA GLU A 133 -15.14 -26.03 -4.39
C GLU A 133 -14.10 -26.81 -5.21
N GLY A 134 -14.55 -27.83 -5.94
CA GLY A 134 -13.68 -28.65 -6.78
C GLY A 134 -13.21 -27.91 -8.05
N PHE A 135 -11.90 -27.91 -8.31
CA PHE A 135 -11.28 -27.24 -9.45
C PHE A 135 -11.26 -28.07 -10.74
N SER A 136 -11.09 -27.40 -11.89
CA SER A 136 -10.82 -28.07 -13.17
C SER A 136 -9.33 -28.39 -13.33
N ASN A 137 -9.00 -29.65 -13.67
CA ASN A 137 -7.63 -30.03 -14.06
C ASN A 137 -7.08 -29.17 -15.22
N LYS A 138 -7.94 -28.62 -16.08
CA LYS A 138 -7.54 -27.71 -17.16
C LYS A 138 -7.05 -26.36 -16.61
N GLU A 139 -7.74 -25.82 -15.61
CA GLU A 139 -7.35 -24.57 -14.93
C GLU A 139 -6.05 -24.78 -14.16
N LEU A 140 -5.99 -25.80 -13.29
CA LEU A 140 -4.77 -26.15 -12.56
C LEU A 140 -3.56 -26.29 -13.50
N ASN A 141 -3.70 -27.05 -14.59
CA ASN A 141 -2.62 -27.18 -15.57
C ASN A 141 -2.22 -25.84 -16.21
N THR A 142 -3.18 -24.94 -16.48
CA THR A 142 -2.91 -23.62 -17.07
C THR A 142 -2.09 -22.74 -16.13
N ILE A 143 -2.39 -22.75 -14.82
CA ILE A 143 -1.64 -22.00 -13.81
C ILE A 143 -0.26 -22.62 -13.57
N LEU A 144 -0.18 -23.96 -13.48
CA LEU A 144 1.08 -24.67 -13.31
C LEU A 144 2.04 -24.42 -14.49
N GLU A 145 1.59 -24.56 -15.74
CA GLU A 145 2.44 -24.30 -16.92
C GLU A 145 2.89 -22.83 -16.99
N TYR A 146 2.03 -21.87 -16.60
CA TYR A 146 2.45 -20.47 -16.50
C TYR A 146 3.58 -20.29 -15.48
N LEU A 147 3.42 -20.78 -14.24
CA LEU A 147 4.44 -20.61 -13.20
C LEU A 147 5.73 -21.39 -13.50
N LYS A 148 5.63 -22.61 -14.06
CA LYS A 148 6.76 -23.43 -14.54
C LYS A 148 7.64 -22.69 -15.55
N VAL A 149 7.05 -21.83 -16.39
CA VAL A 149 7.79 -21.00 -17.36
C VAL A 149 8.19 -19.65 -16.77
N ARG A 150 7.33 -19.01 -15.97
CA ARG A 150 7.52 -17.64 -15.47
C ARG A 150 8.68 -17.55 -14.47
N ILE A 151 8.79 -18.47 -13.52
CA ILE A 151 9.83 -18.42 -12.48
C ILE A 151 11.25 -18.53 -13.09
N PRO A 152 11.55 -19.50 -13.99
CA PRO A 152 12.83 -19.54 -14.70
C PRO A 152 13.07 -18.33 -15.62
N PHE A 153 12.02 -17.75 -16.22
CA PHE A 153 12.14 -16.53 -17.01
C PHE A 153 12.61 -15.34 -16.16
N VAL A 154 11.99 -15.12 -14.99
CA VAL A 154 12.37 -14.05 -14.06
C VAL A 154 13.80 -14.23 -13.58
N ARG A 155 14.15 -15.47 -13.19
CA ARG A 155 15.52 -15.83 -12.81
C ARG A 155 16.55 -15.45 -13.88
N LYS A 156 16.23 -15.64 -15.16
CA LYS A 156 17.13 -15.37 -16.28
C LYS A 156 17.27 -13.88 -16.62
N ASN A 157 16.23 -13.07 -16.41
CA ASN A 157 16.13 -11.69 -16.90
C ASN A 157 16.22 -10.63 -15.78
N HIS A 158 16.73 -11.00 -14.60
CA HIS A 158 16.85 -10.13 -13.44
C HIS A 158 17.84 -8.96 -13.64
N ILE A 159 17.62 -7.83 -12.95
CA ILE A 159 18.51 -6.63 -12.98
C ILE A 159 19.42 -6.49 -11.75
N LEU A 160 19.48 -7.51 -10.89
CA LEU A 160 20.32 -7.59 -9.69
C LEU A 160 21.81 -7.85 -10.05
N ILE A 161 22.40 -6.91 -10.79
CA ILE A 161 23.82 -6.86 -11.17
C ILE A 161 24.39 -5.45 -11.03
N ASN A 162 23.59 -4.42 -11.35
CA ASN A 162 24.04 -3.02 -11.42
C ASN A 162 23.42 -2.18 -10.27
N GLN A 163 23.13 -2.81 -9.13
CA GLN A 163 22.51 -2.15 -7.98
C GLN A 163 23.57 -1.47 -7.11
N ARG A 164 23.16 -0.45 -6.36
CA ARG A 164 24.00 0.27 -5.38
C ARG A 164 23.52 -0.08 -3.97
N ASP A 165 24.34 0.13 -2.96
CA ASP A 165 24.00 -0.22 -1.57
C ASP A 165 22.71 0.47 -1.07
N ARG A 166 22.43 1.68 -1.56
CA ARG A 166 21.15 2.39 -1.30
C ARG A 166 19.91 1.68 -1.87
N HIS A 167 20.06 0.87 -2.92
CA HIS A 167 18.96 0.07 -3.47
C HIS A 167 18.72 -1.17 -2.60
N HIS A 168 19.79 -1.79 -2.08
CA HIS A 168 19.69 -2.91 -1.14
C HIS A 168 19.11 -2.48 0.22
N LEU A 169 19.53 -1.33 0.75
CA LEU A 169 18.92 -0.76 1.96
C LEU A 169 17.44 -0.36 1.73
N LYS A 170 17.11 0.13 0.52
CA LYS A 170 15.70 0.37 0.13
C LYS A 170 14.91 -0.95 0.02
N MET A 171 15.48 -2.02 -0.51
CA MET A 171 14.84 -3.34 -0.58
C MET A 171 14.46 -3.85 0.82
N ILE A 172 15.33 -3.69 1.81
CA ILE A 172 15.02 -4.00 3.22
C ILE A 172 13.83 -3.14 3.69
N ARG A 173 13.84 -1.83 3.40
CA ARG A 173 12.72 -0.93 3.76
C ARG A 173 11.40 -1.30 3.11
N ASP A 174 11.41 -1.57 1.80
CA ASP A 174 10.22 -1.94 1.03
C ASP A 174 9.62 -3.25 1.54
N ALA A 175 10.46 -4.22 1.93
CA ALA A 175 10.02 -5.48 2.51
C ALA A 175 9.40 -5.29 3.91
N VAL A 176 10.04 -4.53 4.80
CA VAL A 176 9.49 -4.21 6.14
C VAL A 176 8.12 -3.52 6.02
N VAL A 177 7.98 -2.55 5.09
CA VAL A 177 6.69 -1.91 4.81
C VAL A 177 5.69 -2.92 4.23
N ASN A 178 6.07 -3.70 3.21
CA ASN A 178 5.19 -4.69 2.59
C ASN A 178 4.62 -5.67 3.61
N ILE A 179 5.44 -6.18 4.53
CA ILE A 179 5.00 -7.07 5.61
C ILE A 179 4.00 -6.34 6.51
N ALA A 180 4.33 -5.12 6.95
CA ALA A 180 3.50 -4.32 7.84
C ALA A 180 2.13 -3.91 7.27
N THR A 181 2.05 -3.64 5.96
CA THR A 181 0.87 -3.04 5.32
C THR A 181 0.05 -4.02 4.48
N LYS A 182 0.60 -5.20 4.18
CA LYS A 182 -0.01 -6.18 3.27
C LYS A 182 0.27 -7.64 3.68
N GLY A 183 1.47 -7.94 4.15
CA GLY A 183 1.86 -9.30 4.55
C GLY A 183 1.06 -9.79 5.75
N ILE A 184 1.03 -9.03 6.85
CA ILE A 184 0.29 -9.39 8.07
C ILE A 184 -1.24 -9.24 7.94
N SER A 185 -1.75 -8.70 6.83
CA SER A 185 -3.20 -8.52 6.60
C SER A 185 -3.91 -9.64 5.84
N GLY A 186 -3.20 -10.71 5.48
CA GLY A 186 -3.80 -11.87 4.79
C GLY A 186 -3.85 -11.76 3.27
N PHE A 187 -3.61 -10.56 2.70
CA PHE A 187 -3.75 -10.29 1.26
C PHE A 187 -3.03 -11.29 0.34
N ASP A 188 -1.84 -11.75 0.73
CA ASP A 188 -1.03 -12.68 -0.09
C ASP A 188 -1.37 -14.16 0.11
N SER A 189 -2.22 -14.51 1.08
CA SER A 189 -2.62 -15.89 1.40
C SER A 189 -4.06 -15.91 1.95
N PRO A 190 -5.06 -15.44 1.18
CA PRO A 190 -6.42 -15.24 1.67
C PRO A 190 -7.12 -16.56 2.06
N MET A 191 -6.74 -17.70 1.48
CA MET A 191 -7.38 -18.99 1.75
C MET A 191 -6.77 -19.74 2.93
N LEU A 192 -5.43 -19.67 3.08
CA LEU A 192 -4.73 -20.42 4.13
C LEU A 192 -4.47 -19.61 5.40
N SER A 193 -4.61 -18.28 5.35
CA SER A 193 -4.19 -17.35 6.40
C SER A 193 -2.74 -17.58 6.86
N ASN A 194 -1.87 -18.10 5.99
CA ASN A 194 -0.50 -18.51 6.32
C ASN A 194 0.48 -17.31 6.37
N SER A 195 -0.05 -16.09 6.30
CA SER A 195 0.66 -14.81 6.27
C SER A 195 1.76 -14.62 7.32
N MET A 196 1.58 -15.07 8.56
CA MET A 196 2.61 -14.94 9.60
C MET A 196 3.88 -15.72 9.26
N LYS A 197 3.70 -16.94 8.74
CA LYS A 197 4.79 -17.81 8.29
C LYS A 197 5.44 -17.28 7.01
N GLU A 198 4.65 -16.70 6.12
CA GLU A 198 5.16 -16.02 4.93
C GLU A 198 6.00 -14.77 5.25
N ALA A 199 5.64 -14.04 6.31
CA ALA A 199 6.43 -12.92 6.82
C ALA A 199 7.76 -13.40 7.44
N VAL A 200 7.78 -14.55 8.14
CA VAL A 200 9.03 -15.17 8.63
C VAL A 200 10.01 -15.43 7.50
N TYR A 201 9.57 -16.01 6.38
CA TYR A 201 10.44 -16.27 5.22
C TYR A 201 11.01 -14.99 4.59
N ASN A 202 10.23 -13.91 4.56
CA ASN A 202 10.74 -12.58 4.20
C ASN A 202 11.85 -12.14 5.19
N TYR A 203 11.61 -12.23 6.51
CA TYR A 203 12.61 -11.83 7.52
C TYR A 203 13.88 -12.67 7.53
N GLU A 204 13.81 -13.97 7.23
CA GLU A 204 15.00 -14.81 7.02
C GLU A 204 15.87 -14.29 5.87
N THR A 205 15.23 -13.79 4.81
CA THR A 205 15.90 -13.14 3.67
C THR A 205 16.53 -11.82 4.08
N LEU A 206 15.83 -11.00 4.88
CA LEU A 206 16.38 -9.75 5.41
C LEU A 206 17.58 -10.01 6.33
N ALA A 207 17.50 -11.01 7.22
CA ALA A 207 18.63 -11.46 8.03
C ALA A 207 19.82 -11.88 7.16
N LYS A 208 19.57 -12.65 6.08
CA LYS A 208 20.62 -13.09 5.17
C LYS A 208 21.29 -11.94 4.44
N VAL A 209 20.55 -10.89 4.07
CA VAL A 209 21.11 -9.69 3.44
C VAL A 209 21.89 -8.85 4.46
N ILE A 210 21.38 -8.66 5.68
CA ILE A 210 22.14 -8.00 6.76
C ILE A 210 23.47 -8.73 7.03
N ASP A 211 23.49 -10.06 7.04
CA ASP A 211 24.71 -10.87 7.20
C ASP A 211 25.72 -10.69 6.06
N ILE A 212 25.24 -10.53 4.81
CA ILE A 212 26.12 -10.19 3.68
C ILE A 212 26.79 -8.82 3.89
N TYR A 213 26.10 -7.89 4.54
CA TYR A 213 26.61 -6.55 4.87
C TYR A 213 27.39 -6.46 6.19
N GLU A 214 27.61 -7.56 6.92
CA GLU A 214 28.24 -7.53 8.26
C GLU A 214 29.52 -6.69 8.31
N ASN A 215 30.36 -6.81 7.28
CA ASN A 215 31.63 -6.08 7.17
C ASN A 215 31.49 -4.63 6.72
N ALA A 216 30.36 -4.22 6.13
CA ALA A 216 30.11 -2.84 5.75
C ALA A 216 29.81 -1.93 6.96
N PHE A 217 29.22 -2.48 8.02
CA PHE A 217 28.92 -1.73 9.24
C PHE A 217 30.20 -1.14 9.85
N ASN A 218 30.16 0.15 10.19
CA ASN A 218 31.24 0.83 10.91
C ASN A 218 30.98 0.76 12.42
N ASP A 219 29.73 0.99 12.84
CA ASP A 219 29.22 0.62 14.16
C ASP A 219 28.76 -0.85 14.18
N LYS A 220 29.56 -1.72 14.79
CA LYS A 220 29.18 -3.14 14.98
C LYS A 220 28.01 -3.34 15.94
N SER A 221 27.71 -2.39 16.83
CA SER A 221 26.52 -2.50 17.69
C SER A 221 25.22 -2.38 16.89
N LEU A 222 25.23 -1.60 15.80
CA LEU A 222 24.10 -1.47 14.88
C LEU A 222 23.82 -2.77 14.11
N TYR A 223 24.85 -3.54 13.75
CA TYR A 223 24.69 -4.88 13.19
C TYR A 223 24.05 -5.84 14.21
N GLU A 224 24.55 -5.87 15.45
CA GLU A 224 23.97 -6.72 16.51
C GLU A 224 22.52 -6.33 16.88
N HIS A 225 22.18 -5.03 16.82
CA HIS A 225 20.80 -4.56 16.95
C HIS A 225 19.92 -5.11 15.82
N TRP A 226 20.36 -5.09 14.56
CA TRP A 226 19.62 -5.71 13.46
C TRP A 226 19.42 -7.21 13.64
N LYS A 227 20.46 -7.94 14.07
CA LYS A 227 20.38 -9.38 14.33
C LYS A 227 19.39 -9.70 15.44
N THR A 228 19.43 -8.93 16.52
CA THR A 228 18.53 -9.08 17.66
C THR A 228 17.09 -8.74 17.26
N GLU A 229 16.87 -7.62 16.58
CA GLU A 229 15.54 -7.16 16.14
C GLU A 229 14.89 -8.19 15.22
N ILE A 230 15.56 -8.62 14.14
CA ILE A 230 14.99 -9.61 13.21
C ILE A 230 14.72 -10.94 13.91
N ALA A 231 15.56 -11.37 14.86
CA ALA A 231 15.32 -12.59 15.62
C ALA A 231 14.09 -12.49 16.56
N LEU A 232 13.86 -11.32 17.17
CA LEU A 232 12.65 -11.05 17.95
C LEU A 232 11.41 -11.02 17.05
N THR A 233 11.47 -10.31 15.91
CA THR A 233 10.36 -10.24 14.96
C THR A 233 9.98 -11.63 14.42
N ILE A 234 10.96 -12.47 14.07
CA ILE A 234 10.71 -13.86 13.66
C ILE A 234 10.10 -14.68 14.80
N LYS A 235 10.59 -14.52 16.05
CA LYS A 235 10.04 -15.22 17.20
C LYS A 235 8.57 -14.87 17.41
N ASP A 236 8.22 -13.58 17.36
CA ASP A 236 6.88 -13.11 17.70
C ASP A 236 5.89 -13.39 16.55
N LEU A 237 6.33 -13.37 15.28
CA LEU A 237 5.57 -13.92 14.15
C LEU A 237 5.29 -15.44 14.22
N ASN A 238 6.08 -16.20 14.98
CA ASN A 238 5.84 -17.62 15.23
C ASN A 238 5.06 -17.88 16.54
N ALA A 239 4.68 -16.84 17.29
CA ALA A 239 4.11 -16.98 18.63
C ALA A 239 2.58 -17.18 18.66
N SER A 240 1.87 -16.77 17.61
CA SER A 240 0.41 -16.89 17.48
C SER A 240 -0.01 -17.32 16.06
N ASP A 241 -1.29 -17.66 15.91
CA ASP A 241 -1.92 -17.81 14.59
C ASP A 241 -2.28 -16.44 13.99
N PHE A 242 -2.88 -16.46 12.79
CA PHE A 242 -3.25 -15.26 12.05
C PHE A 242 -4.33 -14.41 12.73
N ASP A 243 -5.37 -15.02 13.30
CA ASP A 243 -6.49 -14.28 13.88
C ASP A 243 -6.07 -13.62 15.20
N SER A 244 -5.32 -14.35 16.04
CA SER A 244 -4.88 -13.88 17.36
C SER A 244 -3.59 -13.03 17.36
N PHE A 245 -3.02 -12.72 16.19
CA PHE A 245 -1.78 -11.94 16.10
C PHE A 245 -1.97 -10.47 16.44
N ASP A 246 -1.22 -9.98 17.43
CA ASP A 246 -1.19 -8.57 17.85
C ASP A 246 -0.41 -7.71 16.85
N ARG A 247 -1.13 -7.24 15.85
CA ARG A 247 -0.64 -6.37 14.78
C ARG A 247 -0.34 -4.97 15.31
N TYR A 248 -1.09 -4.49 16.29
CA TYR A 248 -0.84 -3.20 16.94
C TYR A 248 0.55 -3.18 17.57
N ALA A 249 0.85 -4.16 18.43
CA ALA A 249 2.18 -4.30 19.03
C ALA A 249 3.25 -4.52 17.96
N PHE A 250 3.03 -5.41 16.99
CA PHE A 250 4.03 -5.68 15.94
C PHE A 250 4.48 -4.42 15.17
N LEU A 251 3.55 -3.54 14.80
CA LEU A 251 3.88 -2.32 14.07
C LEU A 251 4.73 -1.35 14.91
N LYS A 252 4.44 -1.23 16.20
CA LYS A 252 5.20 -0.39 17.13
C LYS A 252 6.53 -1.00 17.51
N ASP A 253 6.51 -2.26 17.93
CA ASP A 253 7.66 -2.95 18.51
C ASP A 253 8.63 -3.53 17.49
N HIS A 254 8.24 -3.72 16.23
CA HIS A 254 9.14 -4.17 15.17
C HIS A 254 9.20 -3.19 14.00
N THR A 255 8.09 -2.94 13.30
CA THR A 255 8.12 -2.16 12.04
C THR A 255 8.73 -0.77 12.23
N ASN A 256 8.25 0.01 13.20
CA ASN A 256 8.77 1.35 13.45
C ASN A 256 10.23 1.33 13.98
N LYS A 257 10.61 0.33 14.79
CA LYS A 257 12.01 0.16 15.24
C LYS A 257 12.94 -0.16 14.07
N GLN A 258 12.54 -1.05 13.16
CA GLN A 258 13.31 -1.41 11.97
C GLN A 258 13.42 -0.24 10.98
N LEU A 259 12.35 0.53 10.76
CA LEU A 259 12.42 1.75 9.95
C LEU A 259 13.42 2.77 10.53
N LYS A 260 13.56 2.85 11.87
CA LYS A 260 14.62 3.62 12.54
C LYS A 260 16.01 3.01 12.34
N LEU A 261 16.17 1.68 12.44
CA LEU A 261 17.44 1.00 12.16
C LEU A 261 17.92 1.25 10.71
N ILE A 262 17.00 1.32 9.74
CA ILE A 262 17.31 1.66 8.34
C ILE A 262 17.90 3.07 8.22
N HIS A 263 17.35 4.06 8.92
CA HIS A 263 17.89 5.42 8.95
C HIS A 263 19.29 5.48 9.60
N LEU A 264 19.50 4.75 10.69
CA LEU A 264 20.81 4.62 11.34
C LEU A 264 21.83 3.93 10.41
N THR A 265 21.41 2.91 9.67
CA THR A 265 22.24 2.16 8.71
C THR A 265 22.62 3.03 7.50
N ALA A 266 21.69 3.83 6.98
CA ALA A 266 22.00 4.81 5.93
C ALA A 266 23.07 5.81 6.40
N SER A 267 22.99 6.24 7.67
CA SER A 267 23.97 7.15 8.27
C SER A 267 25.34 6.48 8.48
N ASP A 268 25.38 5.26 9.01
CA ASP A 268 26.60 4.47 9.24
C ASP A 268 27.36 4.14 7.94
N TRP A 269 26.62 3.87 6.85
CA TRP A 269 27.16 3.58 5.53
C TRP A 269 27.45 4.84 4.68
N GLY A 270 27.09 6.04 5.17
CA GLY A 270 27.27 7.30 4.43
C GLY A 270 26.40 7.42 3.18
N ILE A 271 25.20 6.82 3.20
CA ILE A 271 24.29 6.71 2.06
C ILE A 271 23.15 7.73 2.13
N SER A 272 22.88 8.39 1.00
CA SER A 272 21.68 9.18 0.79
C SER A 272 20.58 8.34 0.14
N MET A 273 19.45 8.21 0.82
CA MET A 273 18.27 7.51 0.30
C MET A 273 17.51 8.37 -0.71
N ASN A 274 16.94 7.74 -1.74
CA ASN A 274 16.26 8.45 -2.82
C ASN A 274 14.86 8.95 -2.40
N THR A 275 14.69 10.27 -2.34
CA THR A 275 13.43 10.95 -2.01
C THR A 275 12.48 11.16 -3.19
N SER A 276 12.82 10.73 -4.41
CA SER A 276 11.91 10.76 -5.57
C SER A 276 11.09 9.47 -5.69
N ARG A 277 10.41 9.07 -4.60
CA ARG A 277 9.55 7.88 -4.49
C ARG A 277 8.35 8.18 -3.59
N THR A 278 7.26 7.43 -3.76
CA THR A 278 5.96 7.59 -3.06
C THR A 278 6.09 7.53 -1.54
N LEU A 279 7.00 6.69 -1.04
CA LEU A 279 7.37 6.62 0.37
C LEU A 279 8.63 7.44 0.64
N ASN A 280 8.58 8.26 1.69
CA ASN A 280 9.70 9.06 2.16
C ASN A 280 10.68 8.18 2.96
N PRO A 281 11.91 7.96 2.48
CA PRO A 281 12.82 7.01 3.11
C PRO A 281 13.44 7.51 4.42
N SER A 282 13.37 8.82 4.73
CA SER A 282 13.90 9.35 6.00
C SER A 282 12.94 9.24 7.17
N VAL A 283 11.68 8.86 6.92
CA VAL A 283 10.66 8.75 7.97
C VAL A 283 10.64 7.34 8.53
N ALA A 284 10.76 7.27 9.86
CA ALA A 284 10.97 6.06 10.65
C ALA A 284 9.69 5.51 11.32
N ASN A 285 8.51 6.07 11.00
CA ASN A 285 7.23 5.62 11.54
C ASN A 285 6.19 5.58 10.43
N LEU A 286 5.43 4.49 10.33
CA LEU A 286 4.43 4.25 9.29
C LEU A 286 3.29 5.29 9.28
N PHE A 287 2.91 5.80 10.45
CA PHE A 287 1.75 6.71 10.63
C PHE A 287 2.15 8.17 10.81
N ASN A 288 3.41 8.51 10.53
CA ASN A 288 3.84 9.91 10.52
C ASN A 288 3.39 10.62 9.23
N LYS A 289 2.91 11.86 9.36
CA LYS A 289 2.39 12.66 8.24
C LYS A 289 3.32 12.80 7.03
N ASP A 290 4.63 12.73 7.24
CA ASP A 290 5.64 12.88 6.18
C ASP A 290 6.10 11.53 5.59
N PHE A 291 5.50 10.40 6.01
CA PHE A 291 5.81 9.05 5.51
C PHE A 291 5.48 8.89 4.02
N PHE A 292 4.35 9.46 3.59
CA PHE A 292 4.08 9.65 2.18
C PHE A 292 4.78 10.91 1.66
N ASN A 293 5.38 10.77 0.49
CA ASN A 293 5.94 11.89 -0.24
C ASN A 293 4.84 12.51 -1.12
N MET A 294 4.15 13.53 -0.59
CA MET A 294 3.07 14.25 -1.27
C MET A 294 3.41 14.68 -2.71
N LYS A 295 4.69 14.95 -3.02
CA LYS A 295 5.14 15.32 -4.38
C LYS A 295 4.92 14.22 -5.43
N MET A 296 4.73 12.96 -5.02
CA MET A 296 4.41 11.85 -5.92
C MET A 296 2.90 11.65 -6.11
N PHE A 297 2.09 12.38 -5.34
CA PHE A 297 0.62 12.46 -5.43
C PHE A 297 0.18 13.86 -5.90
N SER A 298 1.05 14.53 -6.65
CA SER A 298 0.86 15.89 -7.17
C SER A 298 1.27 15.95 -8.66
N GLU A 299 0.78 16.93 -9.42
CA GLU A 299 1.14 17.05 -10.83
C GLU A 299 2.65 17.31 -11.01
N GLN A 300 3.18 16.91 -12.16
CA GLN A 300 4.58 17.18 -12.48
C GLN A 300 4.83 18.68 -12.57
N ARG A 301 5.73 19.16 -11.71
CA ARG A 301 6.14 20.58 -11.55
C ARG A 301 5.17 21.44 -10.74
N ASP A 302 4.28 20.82 -9.96
CA ASP A 302 3.48 21.55 -8.98
C ASP A 302 4.35 22.49 -8.12
N PRO A 303 3.91 23.76 -7.91
CA PRO A 303 4.56 24.65 -6.97
C PRO A 303 4.58 24.07 -5.56
N GLN A 304 5.66 24.32 -4.81
CA GLN A 304 5.78 23.86 -3.43
C GLN A 304 4.55 24.27 -2.59
N MET A 305 3.97 23.32 -1.86
CA MET A 305 2.92 23.63 -0.90
C MET A 305 3.47 24.55 0.20
N THR A 306 2.85 25.71 0.37
CA THR A 306 3.16 26.71 1.39
C THR A 306 1.88 27.15 2.07
N GLN A 307 1.96 27.64 3.32
CA GLN A 307 0.77 28.07 4.06
C GLN A 307 -0.05 29.13 3.30
N ASP A 308 0.62 30.06 2.61
CA ASP A 308 -0.05 31.10 1.83
C ASP A 308 -0.77 30.55 0.59
N ARG A 309 -0.24 29.48 -0.05
CA ARG A 309 -0.95 28.78 -1.14
C ARG A 309 -2.12 27.95 -0.64
N ILE A 310 -1.96 27.29 0.50
CA ILE A 310 -3.05 26.58 1.19
C ILE A 310 -4.19 27.56 1.52
N GLU A 311 -3.87 28.75 2.05
CA GLU A 311 -4.85 29.80 2.35
C GLU A 311 -5.50 30.40 1.10
N LEU A 312 -4.76 30.62 0.00
CA LEU A 312 -5.35 31.02 -1.27
C LEU A 312 -6.30 29.94 -1.81
N GLY A 313 -5.88 28.67 -1.79
CA GLY A 313 -6.71 27.53 -2.16
C GLY A 313 -7.98 27.45 -1.33
N ARG A 314 -7.87 27.61 0.00
CA ARG A 314 -8.99 27.64 0.93
C ARG A 314 -9.99 28.75 0.59
N LYS A 315 -9.52 29.96 0.26
CA LYS A 315 -10.41 31.05 -0.16
C LYS A 315 -11.18 30.69 -1.43
N LEU A 316 -10.49 30.23 -2.48
CA LEU A 316 -11.10 29.82 -3.75
C LEU A 316 -12.12 28.68 -3.55
N PHE A 317 -11.79 27.68 -2.74
CA PHE A 317 -12.65 26.55 -2.37
C PHE A 317 -13.96 26.98 -1.67
N ASN A 318 -13.93 28.09 -0.93
CA ASN A 318 -15.06 28.66 -0.20
C ASN A 318 -15.78 29.79 -0.96
N ASP A 319 -15.38 30.11 -2.20
CA ASP A 319 -15.91 31.27 -2.94
C ASP A 319 -17.06 30.86 -3.87
N PRO A 320 -18.34 31.14 -3.51
CA PRO A 320 -19.47 30.75 -4.33
C PRO A 320 -19.58 31.58 -5.61
N SER A 321 -18.88 32.72 -5.71
CA SER A 321 -18.89 33.54 -6.92
C SER A 321 -18.27 32.83 -8.11
N LEU A 322 -17.48 31.77 -7.88
CA LEU A 322 -16.82 30.96 -8.89
C LEU A 322 -17.74 29.95 -9.60
N SER A 323 -18.94 29.64 -9.10
CA SER A 323 -19.95 28.89 -9.89
C SER A 323 -20.64 29.79 -10.91
N SER A 324 -21.32 29.21 -11.90
CA SER A 324 -22.13 29.99 -12.86
C SER A 324 -23.20 30.86 -12.20
N THR A 325 -23.92 30.30 -11.21
CA THR A 325 -25.01 30.94 -10.47
C THR A 325 -24.53 31.96 -9.43
N GLY A 326 -23.28 31.83 -8.95
CA GLY A 326 -22.78 32.59 -7.80
C GLY A 326 -23.28 32.07 -6.44
N THR A 327 -23.85 30.85 -6.39
CA THR A 327 -24.55 30.32 -5.20
C THR A 327 -23.95 29.05 -4.59
N ILE A 328 -22.98 28.41 -5.25
CA ILE A 328 -22.36 27.16 -4.78
C ILE A 328 -20.84 27.29 -4.81
N SER A 329 -20.18 26.72 -3.81
CA SER A 329 -18.72 26.59 -3.72
C SER A 329 -18.36 25.13 -3.42
N CYS A 330 -17.08 24.77 -3.43
CA CYS A 330 -16.66 23.41 -3.05
C CYS A 330 -17.10 23.11 -1.61
N ALA A 331 -16.97 24.10 -0.71
CA ALA A 331 -17.41 24.04 0.68
C ALA A 331 -18.94 23.91 0.88
N SER A 332 -19.75 24.09 -0.17
CA SER A 332 -21.21 23.90 -0.10
C SER A 332 -21.61 22.41 -0.06
N CYS A 333 -20.77 21.54 -0.63
CA CYS A 333 -20.92 20.08 -0.55
C CYS A 333 -19.86 19.47 0.38
N HIS A 334 -18.64 19.98 0.37
CA HIS A 334 -17.55 19.48 1.21
C HIS A 334 -17.41 20.32 2.49
N ILE A 335 -18.34 20.10 3.43
CA ILE A 335 -18.49 20.89 4.66
C ILE A 335 -17.40 20.51 5.65
N LYS A 336 -16.61 21.48 6.13
CA LYS A 336 -15.48 21.21 7.04
C LYS A 336 -15.93 20.46 8.29
N GLU A 337 -17.03 20.88 8.91
CA GLU A 337 -17.60 20.31 10.13
C GLU A 337 -18.20 18.90 9.95
N LYS A 338 -18.10 18.32 8.75
CA LYS A 338 -18.40 16.92 8.45
C LYS A 338 -17.21 16.20 7.79
N ALA A 339 -15.99 16.58 8.21
CA ALA A 339 -14.74 16.16 7.59
C ALA A 339 -14.76 16.22 6.06
N PHE A 340 -15.28 17.31 5.50
CA PHE A 340 -15.39 17.58 4.07
C PHE A 340 -16.34 16.65 3.27
N SER A 341 -17.40 16.11 3.89
CA SER A 341 -18.60 15.60 3.22
C SER A 341 -19.80 16.56 3.39
N ASP A 342 -20.98 16.23 2.82
CA ASP A 342 -22.23 16.99 3.06
C ASP A 342 -23.12 16.34 4.14
N GLY A 343 -22.82 15.11 4.52
CA GLY A 343 -23.67 14.21 5.31
C GLY A 343 -25.11 14.14 4.80
N ARG A 344 -25.28 13.83 3.51
CA ARG A 344 -26.55 13.50 2.85
C ARG A 344 -26.44 12.16 2.13
N LYS A 345 -27.55 11.44 2.00
CA LYS A 345 -27.62 10.23 1.17
C LYS A 345 -27.31 10.53 -0.30
N ILE A 346 -27.92 11.60 -0.83
CA ILE A 346 -27.71 12.10 -2.18
C ILE A 346 -27.29 13.57 -2.10
N ALA A 347 -26.21 13.92 -2.81
CA ALA A 347 -25.70 15.27 -2.88
C ALA A 347 -26.65 16.21 -3.65
N ILE A 348 -26.64 17.50 -3.33
CA ILE A 348 -27.50 18.52 -3.96
C ILE A 348 -26.62 19.60 -4.60
N GLY A 349 -26.68 19.68 -5.93
CA GLY A 349 -25.98 20.67 -6.74
C GLY A 349 -26.77 21.97 -6.96
N ILE A 350 -26.49 22.69 -8.05
CA ILE A 350 -27.19 23.95 -8.34
C ILE A 350 -28.67 23.73 -8.63
N ASN A 351 -29.46 24.79 -8.41
CA ASN A 351 -30.92 24.77 -8.62
C ASN A 351 -31.67 23.69 -7.81
N ASN A 352 -31.09 23.21 -6.70
CA ASN A 352 -31.55 22.09 -5.88
C ASN A 352 -31.65 20.75 -6.64
N LYS A 353 -30.78 20.55 -7.62
CA LYS A 353 -30.69 19.31 -8.38
C LYS A 353 -30.05 18.21 -7.54
N GLU A 354 -30.76 17.11 -7.34
CA GLU A 354 -30.18 15.87 -6.81
C GLU A 354 -29.15 15.30 -7.81
N LEU A 355 -27.96 15.00 -7.29
CA LEU A 355 -26.88 14.34 -8.02
C LEU A 355 -27.02 12.81 -7.94
N GLN A 356 -26.08 12.06 -8.50
CA GLN A 356 -26.16 10.59 -8.53
C GLN A 356 -25.71 9.90 -7.23
N ARG A 357 -24.83 10.54 -6.45
CA ARG A 357 -24.06 9.89 -5.36
C ARG A 357 -24.04 10.73 -4.08
N ASN A 358 -23.64 10.10 -2.98
CA ASN A 358 -23.18 10.75 -1.76
C ASN A 358 -21.94 11.64 -2.06
N THR A 359 -21.74 12.71 -1.28
CA THR A 359 -20.53 13.54 -1.39
C THR A 359 -19.37 12.90 -0.61
N PRO A 360 -18.31 12.40 -1.26
CA PRO A 360 -17.19 11.78 -0.55
C PRO A 360 -16.41 12.82 0.28
N THR A 361 -15.82 12.36 1.38
CA THR A 361 -14.83 13.17 2.11
C THR A 361 -13.63 13.54 1.23
N LEU A 362 -13.12 14.76 1.39
CA LEU A 362 -11.83 15.18 0.83
C LEU A 362 -10.65 14.90 1.76
N SER A 363 -10.90 14.50 3.01
CA SER A 363 -9.85 14.13 3.95
C SER A 363 -9.06 12.95 3.42
N TYR A 364 -7.73 13.04 3.43
CA TYR A 364 -6.80 12.03 2.88
C TYR A 364 -6.98 11.67 1.39
N ALA A 365 -7.89 12.32 0.65
CA ALA A 365 -8.16 12.03 -0.77
C ALA A 365 -6.92 12.24 -1.67
N ALA A 366 -5.99 13.10 -1.23
CA ALA A 366 -4.71 13.32 -1.89
C ALA A 366 -3.76 12.11 -1.91
N TYR A 367 -4.03 11.04 -1.15
CA TYR A 367 -3.24 9.81 -1.18
C TYR A 367 -3.89 8.70 -2.03
N GLN A 368 -4.68 9.10 -3.04
CA GLN A 368 -5.20 8.22 -4.09
C GLN A 368 -4.72 8.70 -5.46
N THR A 369 -4.59 7.77 -6.41
CA THR A 369 -4.13 8.05 -7.78
C THR A 369 -5.27 8.14 -8.80
N SER A 370 -6.51 7.96 -8.35
CA SER A 370 -7.73 8.09 -9.16
C SER A 370 -8.87 8.66 -8.30
N PHE A 371 -9.72 9.47 -8.92
CA PHE A 371 -10.68 10.35 -8.26
C PHE A 371 -12.12 10.12 -8.76
N PHE A 372 -13.09 10.57 -7.96
CA PHE A 372 -14.50 10.12 -7.97
C PHE A 372 -14.67 8.64 -7.58
N TYR A 373 -15.90 8.24 -7.25
CA TYR A 373 -16.22 6.84 -6.92
C TYR A 373 -16.03 5.87 -8.11
N ASP A 374 -16.15 6.33 -9.36
CA ASP A 374 -15.93 5.54 -10.58
C ASP A 374 -14.51 5.66 -11.15
N GLY A 375 -13.65 6.49 -10.57
CA GLY A 375 -12.27 6.63 -11.01
C GLY A 375 -12.08 7.33 -12.35
N ARG A 376 -13.10 8.05 -12.84
CA ARG A 376 -13.09 8.69 -14.17
C ARG A 376 -12.09 9.86 -14.34
N SER A 377 -11.22 10.08 -13.37
CA SER A 377 -10.27 11.19 -13.32
C SER A 377 -8.96 10.74 -12.66
N ASP A 378 -7.84 10.96 -13.35
CA ASP A 378 -6.50 10.48 -12.96
C ASP A 378 -5.73 11.48 -12.08
N GLY A 379 -6.33 12.62 -11.74
CA GLY A 379 -5.66 13.69 -10.99
C GLY A 379 -6.64 14.64 -10.30
N LEU A 380 -6.25 15.15 -9.14
CA LEU A 380 -7.06 16.07 -8.35
C LEU A 380 -7.35 17.38 -9.11
N GLU A 381 -6.38 17.87 -9.87
CA GLU A 381 -6.50 18.99 -10.78
C GLU A 381 -7.50 18.76 -11.93
N ASP A 382 -7.67 17.53 -12.40
CA ASP A 382 -8.64 17.13 -13.42
C ASP A 382 -10.04 16.88 -12.82
N GLN A 383 -10.09 16.35 -11.59
CA GLN A 383 -11.31 16.22 -10.80
C GLN A 383 -12.01 17.59 -10.66
N ILE A 384 -11.23 18.66 -10.42
CA ILE A 384 -11.74 20.05 -10.38
C ILE A 384 -12.29 20.50 -11.74
N VAL A 385 -11.69 20.09 -12.87
CA VAL A 385 -12.21 20.40 -14.22
C VAL A 385 -13.57 19.73 -14.44
N ASN A 386 -13.72 18.49 -14.01
CA ASN A 386 -14.96 17.73 -14.12
C ASN A 386 -16.09 18.39 -13.32
N VAL A 387 -15.85 18.77 -12.05
CA VAL A 387 -16.84 19.48 -11.21
C VAL A 387 -17.16 20.88 -11.75
N ALA A 388 -16.17 21.62 -12.24
CA ALA A 388 -16.37 22.94 -12.83
C ALA A 388 -17.37 22.88 -14.01
N ASN A 389 -17.12 21.98 -14.96
CA ASN A 389 -17.90 21.86 -16.19
C ASN A 389 -19.27 21.19 -16.00
N ASN A 390 -19.49 20.41 -14.95
CA ASN A 390 -20.72 19.66 -14.74
C ASN A 390 -21.94 20.60 -14.61
N GLU A 391 -22.98 20.37 -15.41
CA GLU A 391 -24.18 21.21 -15.49
C GLU A 391 -25.03 21.18 -14.23
N ASP A 392 -24.95 20.11 -13.44
CA ASP A 392 -25.66 19.98 -12.17
C ASP A 392 -24.83 20.50 -10.98
N GLU A 393 -23.52 20.77 -11.15
CA GLU A 393 -22.60 21.25 -10.10
C GLU A 393 -22.25 22.74 -10.27
N PHE A 394 -21.07 23.10 -10.78
CA PHE A 394 -20.68 24.51 -10.94
C PHE A 394 -21.20 25.12 -12.25
N HIS A 395 -21.41 24.31 -13.30
CA HIS A 395 -21.82 24.68 -14.66
C HIS A 395 -21.01 25.86 -15.25
N ILE A 396 -19.69 25.85 -15.08
CA ILE A 396 -18.80 26.93 -15.51
C ILE A 396 -17.59 26.39 -16.29
N ASP A 397 -17.27 27.01 -17.43
CA ASP A 397 -16.03 26.71 -18.13
C ASP A 397 -14.81 27.33 -17.41
N LEU A 398 -13.64 26.69 -17.57
CA LEU A 398 -12.40 27.11 -16.91
C LEU A 398 -11.96 28.54 -17.25
N LYS A 399 -12.30 29.05 -18.44
CA LYS A 399 -11.94 30.40 -18.88
C LYS A 399 -12.82 31.45 -18.22
N LEU A 400 -14.11 31.18 -18.03
CA LEU A 400 -14.99 32.06 -17.26
C LEU A 400 -14.63 32.02 -15.76
N LEU A 401 -14.25 30.87 -15.23
CA LEU A 401 -13.72 30.73 -13.87
C LEU A 401 -12.42 31.56 -13.70
N GLU A 402 -11.46 31.45 -14.62
CA GLU A 402 -10.24 32.27 -14.66
C GLU A 402 -10.59 33.77 -14.70
N GLN A 403 -11.53 34.20 -15.56
CA GLN A 403 -11.96 35.59 -15.66
C GLN A 403 -12.57 36.12 -14.35
N LYS A 404 -13.31 35.29 -13.61
CA LYS A 404 -13.86 35.66 -12.30
C LYS A 404 -12.75 35.86 -11.25
N VAL A 405 -11.74 34.98 -11.22
CA VAL A 405 -10.56 35.18 -10.36
C VAL A 405 -9.78 36.44 -10.78
N GLN A 406 -9.63 36.69 -12.09
CA GLN A 406 -9.04 37.91 -12.66
C GLN A 406 -9.90 39.17 -12.44
N ALA A 407 -11.17 39.07 -12.04
CA ALA A 407 -11.98 40.24 -11.70
C ALA A 407 -11.76 40.69 -10.23
N ASN A 408 -11.47 39.75 -9.33
CA ASN A 408 -11.28 40.00 -7.90
C ASN A 408 -9.91 40.68 -7.62
N ALA A 409 -9.93 41.78 -6.87
CA ALA A 409 -8.73 42.55 -6.53
C ALA A 409 -7.83 41.84 -5.49
N ASP A 410 -8.41 41.12 -4.53
CA ASP A 410 -7.67 40.43 -3.48
C ASP A 410 -6.93 39.21 -4.05
N TYR A 411 -7.57 38.47 -4.97
CA TYR A 411 -6.90 37.37 -5.67
C TYR A 411 -5.71 37.86 -6.50
N LYS A 412 -5.78 39.01 -7.18
CA LYS A 412 -4.61 39.57 -7.89
C LYS A 412 -3.39 39.71 -6.98
N VAL A 413 -3.56 40.31 -5.81
CA VAL A 413 -2.47 40.47 -4.83
C VAL A 413 -1.90 39.13 -4.38
N GLN A 414 -2.75 38.11 -4.17
CA GLN A 414 -2.29 36.77 -3.79
C GLN A 414 -1.59 36.03 -4.95
N PHE A 415 -2.10 36.09 -6.17
CA PHE A 415 -1.47 35.47 -7.34
C PHE A 415 -0.19 36.20 -7.80
N ASP A 416 -0.09 37.52 -7.62
CA ASP A 416 1.14 38.31 -7.80
C ASP A 416 2.27 37.75 -6.93
N SER A 417 1.99 37.53 -5.64
CA SER A 417 2.95 36.98 -4.68
C SER A 417 3.26 35.49 -4.93
N LEU A 418 2.23 34.66 -5.10
CA LEU A 418 2.34 33.20 -5.04
C LEU A 418 2.55 32.52 -6.40
N TYR A 419 2.14 33.17 -7.49
CA TYR A 419 2.18 32.63 -8.86
C TYR A 419 2.79 33.63 -9.86
N LYS A 420 3.53 34.64 -9.38
CA LYS A 420 4.21 35.67 -10.19
C LYS A 420 3.26 36.49 -11.08
N GLY A 421 2.02 36.67 -10.64
CA GLY A 421 0.97 37.43 -11.34
C GLY A 421 0.21 36.63 -12.39
N THR A 422 0.59 35.37 -12.63
CA THR A 422 -0.12 34.51 -13.56
C THR A 422 -1.39 33.94 -12.93
N ILE A 423 -2.53 34.60 -13.16
CA ILE A 423 -3.86 34.02 -12.92
C ILE A 423 -4.27 33.26 -14.18
N SER A 424 -4.06 31.94 -14.17
CA SER A 424 -4.53 31.01 -15.21
C SER A 424 -5.37 29.90 -14.59
N ASP A 425 -6.20 29.23 -15.39
CA ASP A 425 -6.94 28.03 -14.97
C ASP A 425 -6.06 27.04 -14.18
N LEU A 426 -4.85 26.74 -14.68
CA LEU A 426 -3.89 25.82 -14.07
C LEU A 426 -3.49 26.26 -12.66
N ASN A 427 -3.19 27.55 -12.47
CA ASN A 427 -2.77 28.07 -11.17
C ASN A 427 -3.94 28.16 -10.19
N VAL A 428 -5.17 28.38 -10.67
CA VAL A 428 -6.38 28.36 -9.84
C VAL A 428 -6.69 26.92 -9.38
N ARG A 429 -6.67 25.95 -10.31
CA ARG A 429 -6.85 24.52 -9.99
C ARG A 429 -5.77 24.02 -9.04
N ASN A 430 -4.50 24.32 -9.31
CA ASN A 430 -3.39 23.97 -8.42
C ASN A 430 -3.53 24.60 -7.02
N ALA A 431 -4.02 25.84 -6.90
CA ALA A 431 -4.26 26.45 -5.59
C ALA A 431 -5.34 25.70 -4.80
N ILE A 432 -6.49 25.40 -5.43
CA ILE A 432 -7.58 24.62 -4.83
C ILE A 432 -7.10 23.21 -4.43
N ALA A 433 -6.42 22.51 -5.34
CA ALA A 433 -5.84 21.19 -5.08
C ALA A 433 -4.77 21.23 -3.98
N THR A 434 -3.98 22.31 -3.88
CA THR A 434 -3.02 22.52 -2.77
C THR A 434 -3.71 22.63 -1.41
N TYR A 435 -4.92 23.23 -1.34
CA TYR A 435 -5.71 23.22 -0.12
C TYR A 435 -6.21 21.80 0.20
N ILE A 436 -6.77 21.08 -0.77
CA ILE A 436 -7.25 19.70 -0.58
C ILE A 436 -6.10 18.75 -0.14
N ARG A 437 -4.90 18.88 -0.71
CA ARG A 437 -3.69 18.15 -0.29
C ARG A 437 -3.25 18.44 1.16
N SER A 438 -3.73 19.51 1.78
CA SER A 438 -3.46 19.81 3.20
C SER A 438 -4.43 19.13 4.17
N LEU A 439 -5.53 18.54 3.69
CA LEU A 439 -6.60 17.92 4.49
C LEU A 439 -6.25 16.49 4.92
N ALA A 440 -5.04 16.30 5.46
CA ALA A 440 -4.55 15.00 5.90
C ALA A 440 -3.46 15.14 6.99
N PRO A 441 -3.85 15.44 8.24
CA PRO A 441 -2.91 15.79 9.30
C PRO A 441 -2.11 14.60 9.85
N PHE A 442 -2.63 13.36 9.76
CA PHE A 442 -2.15 12.16 10.47
C PHE A 442 -1.95 12.42 11.96
N ASP A 443 -2.99 12.97 12.61
CA ASP A 443 -2.98 13.34 14.02
C ASP A 443 -4.13 12.74 14.84
N SER A 444 -4.85 11.76 14.28
CA SER A 444 -5.92 11.00 14.96
C SER A 444 -5.42 10.30 16.23
N LYS A 445 -6.34 9.87 17.11
CA LYS A 445 -6.01 9.07 18.30
C LYS A 445 -5.09 7.89 17.94
N PHE A 446 -5.40 7.17 16.87
CA PHE A 446 -4.57 6.06 16.38
C PHE A 446 -3.16 6.49 15.98
N ASP A 447 -3.03 7.57 15.19
CA ASP A 447 -1.72 8.06 14.72
C ASP A 447 -0.83 8.53 15.88
N ARG A 448 -1.42 9.16 16.89
CA ARG A 448 -0.70 9.63 18.09
C ARG A 448 -0.20 8.45 18.94
N ASN A 449 -1.00 7.39 19.08
CA ASN A 449 -0.59 6.17 19.76
C ASN A 449 0.47 5.38 18.98
N MET A 450 0.36 5.30 17.65
CA MET A 450 1.36 4.67 16.78
C MET A 450 2.70 5.42 16.73
N GLN A 451 2.70 6.73 17.03
CA GLN A 451 3.90 7.57 17.12
C GLN A 451 4.44 7.73 18.56
N ASP A 452 3.92 6.99 19.53
CA ASP A 452 4.27 7.08 20.96
C ASP A 452 4.11 8.50 21.56
N LEU A 453 3.22 9.31 20.97
CA LEU A 453 2.87 10.65 21.46
C LEU A 453 1.83 10.59 22.59
N GLU A 454 1.06 9.51 22.65
CA GLU A 454 0.18 9.16 23.77
C GLU A 454 0.05 7.63 23.91
N ALA A 455 -0.56 7.20 25.02
CA ALA A 455 -0.91 5.81 25.31
C ALA A 455 -2.35 5.80 25.85
N SER A 456 -3.31 5.99 24.94
CA SER A 456 -4.72 6.29 25.22
C SER A 456 -5.70 5.28 24.59
N LEU A 457 -5.21 4.38 23.73
CA LEU A 457 -6.04 3.30 23.17
C LEU A 457 -6.48 2.33 24.27
N THR A 458 -7.74 1.89 24.19
CA THR A 458 -8.29 0.82 25.02
C THR A 458 -7.97 -0.55 24.42
N ASP A 459 -8.09 -1.60 25.23
CA ASP A 459 -7.95 -2.98 24.76
C ASP A 459 -8.97 -3.31 23.63
N GLU A 460 -10.16 -2.72 23.67
CA GLU A 460 -11.21 -2.86 22.64
C GLU A 460 -10.84 -2.18 21.31
N GLU A 461 -10.20 -1.00 21.36
CA GLU A 461 -9.72 -0.30 20.16
C GLU A 461 -8.49 -0.99 19.54
N ILE A 462 -7.64 -1.60 20.38
CA ILE A 462 -6.49 -2.42 19.93
C ILE A 462 -6.99 -3.71 19.27
N GLU A 463 -7.94 -4.41 19.90
CA GLU A 463 -8.61 -5.59 19.35
C GLU A 463 -9.30 -5.25 18.01
N GLY A 464 -9.99 -4.10 17.94
CA GLY A 464 -10.60 -3.59 16.71
C GLY A 464 -9.61 -3.43 15.57
N PHE A 465 -8.41 -2.93 15.84
CA PHE A 465 -7.34 -2.83 14.83
C PHE A 465 -6.83 -4.21 14.40
N ASN A 466 -6.65 -5.14 15.35
CA ASN A 466 -6.19 -6.50 15.08
C ASN A 466 -7.20 -7.28 14.22
N LEU A 467 -8.50 -7.12 14.49
CA LEU A 467 -9.61 -7.67 13.70
C LEU A 467 -9.67 -7.04 12.30
N PHE A 468 -9.65 -5.70 12.20
CA PHE A 468 -9.68 -4.95 10.94
C PHE A 468 -8.52 -5.33 10.01
N MET A 469 -7.32 -5.50 10.58
CA MET A 469 -6.13 -5.94 9.86
C MET A 469 -6.00 -7.47 9.75
N GLY A 470 -6.96 -8.25 10.25
CA GLY A 470 -6.86 -9.70 10.42
C GLY A 470 -8.13 -10.41 9.99
N LYS A 471 -8.84 -11.02 10.94
CA LYS A 471 -10.03 -11.85 10.72
C LYS A 471 -11.10 -11.18 9.84
N ALA A 472 -11.35 -9.88 10.02
CA ALA A 472 -12.36 -9.14 9.25
C ALA A 472 -11.90 -8.75 7.84
N ALA A 473 -10.62 -9.01 7.51
CA ALA A 473 -9.97 -8.75 6.23
C ALA A 473 -10.07 -7.30 5.70
N CYS A 474 -10.53 -6.31 6.47
CA CYS A 474 -10.77 -4.95 5.97
C CYS A 474 -9.51 -4.31 5.36
N ALA A 475 -8.33 -4.59 5.93
CA ALA A 475 -7.04 -4.12 5.44
C ALA A 475 -6.44 -4.94 4.26
N THR A 476 -7.22 -5.82 3.61
CA THR A 476 -6.89 -6.30 2.27
C THR A 476 -7.30 -5.29 1.18
N CYS A 477 -8.13 -4.30 1.51
CA CYS A 477 -8.49 -3.19 0.63
C CYS A 477 -8.22 -1.81 1.29
N HIS A 478 -8.51 -1.64 2.58
CA HIS A 478 -8.29 -0.36 3.28
C HIS A 478 -6.86 -0.26 3.86
N PHE A 479 -5.86 -0.10 3.00
CA PHE A 479 -4.45 -0.24 3.38
C PHE A 479 -3.91 0.90 4.27
N PRO A 480 -3.16 0.59 5.34
CA PRO A 480 -2.48 1.61 6.13
C PRO A 480 -1.31 2.26 5.35
N PRO A 481 -0.92 3.50 5.70
CA PRO A 481 -1.46 4.31 6.79
C PRO A 481 -2.66 5.19 6.40
N ALA A 482 -3.03 5.31 5.13
CA ALA A 482 -4.17 6.14 4.69
C ALA A 482 -5.54 5.44 4.84
N PHE A 483 -5.55 4.12 5.09
CA PHE A 483 -6.72 3.25 5.21
C PHE A 483 -7.67 3.35 4.01
N ASN A 484 -7.09 3.38 2.80
CA ASN A 484 -7.77 3.51 1.50
C ASN A 484 -7.18 2.51 0.49
N GLY A 485 -7.80 2.39 -0.69
CA GLY A 485 -7.39 1.43 -1.73
C GLY A 485 -6.10 1.71 -2.47
N THR A 486 -5.16 2.49 -1.94
CA THR A 486 -3.91 2.79 -2.65
C THR A 486 -2.86 1.72 -2.33
N VAL A 487 -2.60 0.85 -3.31
CA VAL A 487 -2.03 -0.49 -3.11
C VAL A 487 -0.55 -0.46 -2.65
N PRO A 488 -0.20 -1.01 -1.48
CA PRO A 488 1.18 -1.16 -1.01
C PRO A 488 1.98 -2.20 -1.81
N PRO A 489 3.32 -2.21 -1.71
CA PRO A 489 4.18 -1.27 -0.98
C PRO A 489 4.61 -0.08 -1.84
N LYS A 490 4.13 0.02 -3.09
CA LYS A 490 4.52 1.09 -4.02
C LYS A 490 3.56 2.29 -3.96
N TYR A 491 2.29 2.09 -3.63
CA TYR A 491 1.28 3.16 -3.54
C TYR A 491 1.18 3.98 -4.85
N MET A 492 1.10 3.29 -5.99
CA MET A 492 1.07 3.88 -7.34
C MET A 492 -0.22 3.57 -8.12
N GLU A 493 -1.11 2.76 -7.56
CA GLU A 493 -2.38 2.33 -8.15
C GLU A 493 -3.43 2.43 -7.03
N THR A 494 -4.63 2.90 -7.38
CA THR A 494 -5.80 2.86 -6.50
C THR A 494 -6.74 1.80 -7.04
N GLU A 495 -7.14 0.87 -6.20
CA GLU A 495 -8.05 -0.22 -6.56
C GLU A 495 -9.53 0.20 -6.52
N PHE A 496 -10.34 -0.68 -7.07
CA PHE A 496 -11.78 -0.54 -7.20
C PHE A 496 -12.39 -1.90 -6.90
N GLU A 497 -13.45 -1.89 -6.11
CA GLU A 497 -14.12 -3.11 -5.65
C GLU A 497 -15.58 -3.10 -6.11
N ASN A 498 -16.09 -4.28 -6.45
CA ASN A 498 -17.52 -4.50 -6.58
C ASN A 498 -17.95 -5.31 -5.37
N LEU A 499 -18.72 -4.68 -4.48
CA LEU A 499 -19.20 -5.30 -3.24
C LEU A 499 -20.68 -5.71 -3.34
N GLY A 500 -21.36 -5.38 -4.45
CA GLY A 500 -22.81 -5.60 -4.57
C GLY A 500 -23.66 -4.72 -3.67
N VAL A 501 -23.24 -3.46 -3.44
CA VAL A 501 -23.94 -2.50 -2.56
C VAL A 501 -25.43 -2.36 -2.95
N PRO A 502 -26.37 -2.50 -2.00
CA PRO A 502 -27.79 -2.38 -2.29
C PRO A 502 -28.25 -0.92 -2.38
N LYS A 503 -29.43 -0.74 -2.96
CA LYS A 503 -30.17 0.52 -3.11
C LYS A 503 -30.80 1.01 -1.79
N THR A 504 -31.16 0.06 -0.93
CA THR A 504 -31.79 0.25 0.39
C THR A 504 -31.03 -0.53 1.46
N ASP A 505 -31.21 -0.11 2.70
CA ASP A 505 -30.75 -0.73 3.94
C ASP A 505 -31.56 -1.99 4.35
N ASP A 506 -32.39 -2.50 3.45
CA ASP A 506 -33.21 -3.69 3.67
C ASP A 506 -32.38 -4.96 3.41
N PHE A 507 -31.93 -5.60 4.49
CA PHE A 507 -31.17 -6.86 4.46
C PHE A 507 -32.05 -8.09 4.18
N ASP A 508 -33.36 -8.02 4.41
CA ASP A 508 -34.29 -9.13 4.15
C ASP A 508 -34.75 -9.16 2.67
N HIS A 509 -34.85 -7.99 2.04
CA HIS A 509 -35.32 -7.80 0.67
C HIS A 509 -34.37 -6.89 -0.15
N PRO A 510 -33.11 -7.29 -0.37
CA PRO A 510 -32.13 -6.46 -1.05
C PRO A 510 -32.44 -6.27 -2.54
N GLU A 511 -32.22 -5.04 -3.02
CA GLU A 511 -32.20 -4.68 -4.44
C GLU A 511 -30.82 -4.07 -4.75
N LEU A 512 -30.13 -4.59 -5.78
CA LEU A 512 -28.82 -4.07 -6.19
C LEU A 512 -28.94 -2.61 -6.67
N ASP A 513 -27.97 -1.77 -6.30
CA ASP A 513 -27.93 -0.38 -6.74
C ASP A 513 -27.82 -0.25 -8.27
N GLU A 514 -28.52 0.73 -8.84
CA GLU A 514 -28.60 0.93 -10.30
C GLU A 514 -27.35 1.60 -10.88
N ASP A 515 -26.48 2.21 -10.05
CA ASP A 515 -25.25 2.85 -10.51
C ASP A 515 -24.22 1.80 -10.96
N MET A 516 -23.87 1.87 -12.24
CA MET A 516 -22.97 0.91 -12.88
C MET A 516 -21.48 1.20 -12.64
N GLY A 517 -21.12 2.25 -11.89
CA GLY A 517 -19.73 2.55 -11.50
C GLY A 517 -18.79 2.69 -12.69
N GLN A 518 -17.67 1.97 -12.68
CA GLN A 518 -16.67 1.96 -13.77
C GLN A 518 -17.17 1.40 -15.12
N TYR A 519 -18.45 1.02 -15.26
CA TYR A 519 -19.00 0.59 -16.55
C TYR A 519 -18.89 1.68 -17.63
N PHE A 520 -18.98 2.97 -17.28
CA PHE A 520 -18.87 4.07 -18.24
C PHE A 520 -17.47 4.70 -18.22
N PRO A 521 -16.97 5.20 -19.38
CA PRO A 521 -17.67 5.31 -20.67
C PRO A 521 -17.56 4.06 -21.57
N TYR A 522 -16.64 3.13 -21.27
CA TYR A 522 -16.21 2.06 -22.19
C TYR A 522 -17.15 0.84 -22.30
N LYS A 523 -18.09 0.67 -21.36
CA LYS A 523 -19.12 -0.38 -21.32
C LYS A 523 -18.59 -1.80 -21.13
N VAL A 524 -17.52 -1.95 -20.34
CA VAL A 524 -16.92 -3.26 -20.01
C VAL A 524 -17.70 -3.93 -18.89
N ALA A 525 -18.20 -5.15 -19.13
CA ALA A 525 -19.07 -5.87 -18.20
C ALA A 525 -18.37 -6.22 -16.88
N GLU A 526 -17.09 -6.58 -16.96
CA GLU A 526 -16.18 -6.91 -15.86
C GLU A 526 -15.84 -5.69 -14.98
N LYS A 527 -16.21 -4.47 -15.41
CA LYS A 527 -16.07 -3.22 -14.64
C LYS A 527 -17.41 -2.65 -14.15
N ARG A 528 -18.51 -3.39 -14.30
CA ARG A 528 -19.82 -2.97 -13.83
C ARG A 528 -19.93 -3.03 -12.31
N ASN A 529 -20.51 -1.98 -11.70
CA ASN A 529 -20.70 -1.81 -10.26
C ASN A 529 -19.38 -1.77 -9.44
N PHE A 530 -18.24 -1.53 -10.09
CA PHE A 530 -16.97 -1.27 -9.43
C PHE A 530 -16.89 0.17 -8.94
N PHE A 531 -16.46 0.36 -7.69
CA PHE A 531 -16.27 1.66 -7.05
C PHE A 531 -14.95 1.74 -6.27
N LYS A 532 -14.40 2.95 -6.18
CA LYS A 532 -13.11 3.24 -5.53
C LYS A 532 -13.16 2.98 -4.03
N THR A 533 -12.28 2.10 -3.53
CA THR A 533 -12.06 1.91 -2.10
C THR A 533 -11.62 3.23 -1.46
N SER A 534 -12.52 3.81 -0.67
CA SER A 534 -12.33 5.13 -0.07
C SER A 534 -11.65 5.03 1.29
N THR A 535 -11.18 6.15 1.86
CA THR A 535 -10.59 6.11 3.21
C THR A 535 -11.66 5.83 4.26
N VAL A 536 -11.32 5.08 5.31
CA VAL A 536 -12.12 4.97 6.53
C VAL A 536 -11.67 5.92 7.64
N ARG A 537 -10.67 6.78 7.39
CA ARG A 537 -10.31 7.89 8.28
C ARG A 537 -11.45 8.91 8.33
N ASN A 538 -11.70 9.48 9.51
CA ASN A 538 -12.86 10.33 9.81
C ASN A 538 -14.23 9.69 9.58
N SER A 539 -14.33 8.36 9.41
CA SER A 539 -15.59 7.68 9.09
C SER A 539 -16.71 7.98 10.09
N GLU A 540 -16.39 8.08 11.39
CA GLU A 540 -17.35 8.44 12.45
C GLU A 540 -18.14 9.74 12.17
N VAL A 541 -17.56 10.71 11.46
CA VAL A 541 -18.14 12.04 11.22
C VAL A 541 -18.55 12.27 9.75
N THR A 542 -18.54 11.24 8.90
CA THR A 542 -18.84 11.35 7.46
C THR A 542 -20.12 10.64 6.99
N ALA A 543 -20.92 10.06 7.90
CA ALA A 543 -22.18 9.40 7.56
C ALA A 543 -23.13 10.26 6.69
N PRO A 544 -23.94 9.67 5.80
CA PRO A 544 -24.10 8.23 5.55
C PRO A 544 -23.02 7.64 4.63
N TYR A 545 -23.00 6.30 4.52
CA TYR A 545 -21.90 5.52 3.93
C TYR A 545 -22.24 4.87 2.57
N MET A 546 -21.19 4.39 1.88
CA MET A 546 -21.21 3.89 0.49
C MET A 546 -21.43 4.99 -0.56
N HIS A 547 -21.26 4.65 -1.85
CA HIS A 547 -21.35 5.62 -2.97
C HIS A 547 -22.74 6.25 -3.11
N ASN A 548 -23.78 5.54 -2.68
CA ASN A 548 -25.18 5.93 -2.72
C ASN A 548 -25.74 6.35 -1.34
N GLY A 549 -24.90 6.45 -0.30
CA GLY A 549 -25.31 6.86 1.05
C GLY A 549 -26.33 5.93 1.71
N VAL A 550 -26.30 4.62 1.41
CA VAL A 550 -27.37 3.69 1.81
C VAL A 550 -27.46 3.43 3.31
N TYR A 551 -26.33 3.46 4.03
CA TYR A 551 -26.27 3.16 5.47
C TYR A 551 -26.05 4.43 6.31
N ASP A 552 -26.84 4.63 7.36
CA ASP A 552 -26.76 5.81 8.24
C ASP A 552 -25.73 5.65 9.38
N ASN A 553 -25.31 4.42 9.71
CA ASN A 553 -24.41 4.11 10.83
C ASN A 553 -23.35 3.06 10.42
N LEU A 554 -22.33 2.87 11.28
CA LEU A 554 -21.24 1.92 10.99
C LEU A 554 -21.63 0.47 11.26
N GLU A 555 -22.60 0.24 12.15
CA GLU A 555 -23.13 -1.08 12.49
C GLU A 555 -23.74 -1.77 11.26
N ASP A 556 -24.50 -1.05 10.43
CA ASP A 556 -25.05 -1.56 9.17
C ASP A 556 -23.94 -1.82 8.12
N VAL A 557 -22.92 -0.95 8.06
CA VAL A 557 -21.75 -1.15 7.18
C VAL A 557 -21.01 -2.42 7.56
N ILE A 558 -20.71 -2.64 8.85
CA ILE A 558 -20.05 -3.87 9.32
C ILE A 558 -20.95 -5.08 9.11
N THR A 559 -22.27 -4.94 9.28
CA THR A 559 -23.24 -6.01 8.98
C THR A 559 -23.18 -6.42 7.51
N PHE A 560 -23.16 -5.47 6.58
CA PHE A 560 -23.01 -5.71 5.13
C PHE A 560 -21.73 -6.49 4.78
N TYR A 561 -20.58 -6.14 5.36
CA TYR A 561 -19.36 -6.93 5.17
C TYR A 561 -19.44 -8.31 5.82
N ASN A 562 -19.98 -8.42 7.04
CA ASN A 562 -20.07 -9.68 7.77
C ASN A 562 -21.02 -10.71 7.13
N VAL A 563 -22.02 -10.27 6.36
CA VAL A 563 -22.91 -11.17 5.60
C VAL A 563 -22.36 -11.56 4.21
N GLY A 564 -21.18 -11.09 3.80
CA GLY A 564 -20.59 -11.42 2.49
C GLY A 564 -21.02 -10.50 1.34
N GLY A 565 -21.41 -9.25 1.64
CA GLY A 565 -21.81 -8.26 0.64
C GLY A 565 -23.05 -8.67 -0.15
N GLY A 566 -23.20 -8.13 -1.37
CA GLY A 566 -24.39 -8.38 -2.20
C GLY A 566 -24.64 -9.85 -2.51
N GLN A 567 -23.61 -10.63 -2.87
CA GLN A 567 -23.75 -12.07 -3.12
C GLN A 567 -24.19 -12.84 -1.86
N GLY A 568 -23.62 -12.52 -0.70
CA GLY A 568 -24.02 -13.14 0.57
C GLY A 568 -25.44 -12.76 1.01
N MET A 569 -25.91 -11.59 0.59
CA MET A 569 -27.33 -11.17 0.65
C MET A 569 -28.22 -11.80 -0.45
N GLY A 570 -27.65 -12.60 -1.37
CA GLY A 570 -28.38 -13.29 -2.45
C GLY A 570 -28.57 -12.50 -3.75
N LEU A 571 -27.85 -11.39 -3.96
CA LEU A 571 -27.86 -10.61 -5.21
C LEU A 571 -26.97 -11.25 -6.29
N ASP A 572 -27.38 -11.12 -7.56
CA ASP A 572 -26.58 -11.52 -8.73
C ASP A 572 -25.50 -10.46 -9.03
N VAL A 573 -24.28 -10.71 -8.54
CA VAL A 573 -23.13 -9.80 -8.66
C VAL A 573 -21.95 -10.57 -9.25
N PRO A 574 -21.89 -10.81 -10.57
CA PRO A 574 -21.03 -11.82 -11.18
C PRO A 574 -19.51 -11.52 -11.19
N ASN A 575 -19.07 -10.42 -10.58
CA ASN A 575 -17.66 -10.07 -10.36
C ASN A 575 -17.48 -9.44 -8.96
N GLN A 576 -18.19 -9.94 -7.94
CA GLN A 576 -17.97 -9.47 -6.56
C GLN A 576 -16.54 -9.79 -6.12
N THR A 577 -15.91 -8.84 -5.44
CA THR A 577 -14.51 -8.95 -5.00
C THR A 577 -14.38 -9.33 -3.52
N LEU A 578 -15.37 -8.99 -2.71
CA LEU A 578 -15.58 -9.56 -1.37
C LEU A 578 -16.08 -11.01 -1.50
N PRO A 579 -15.55 -11.98 -0.74
CA PRO A 579 -16.11 -13.33 -0.68
C PRO A 579 -17.59 -13.33 -0.22
N PRO A 580 -18.44 -14.23 -0.76
CA PRO A 580 -19.87 -14.30 -0.41
C PRO A 580 -20.13 -14.95 0.96
N ASP A 581 -19.15 -15.65 1.51
CA ASP A 581 -19.28 -16.31 2.81
C ASP A 581 -19.26 -15.29 3.96
N SER A 582 -20.01 -15.60 5.02
CA SER A 582 -19.99 -14.77 6.23
C SER A 582 -18.64 -14.83 6.93
N GLN A 583 -18.12 -13.66 7.30
CA GLN A 583 -16.86 -13.54 8.05
C GLN A 583 -16.95 -14.06 9.50
N GLY A 584 -18.15 -14.39 9.98
CA GLY A 584 -18.35 -14.94 11.32
C GLY A 584 -17.93 -13.97 12.43
N LEU A 585 -18.06 -12.67 12.22
CA LEU A 585 -17.85 -11.65 13.25
C LEU A 585 -19.01 -11.67 14.23
N THR A 586 -18.67 -11.74 15.52
CA THR A 586 -19.61 -11.59 16.63
C THR A 586 -19.92 -10.12 16.92
N ASP A 587 -21.03 -9.83 17.59
CA ASP A 587 -21.42 -8.48 18.02
C ASP A 587 -20.29 -7.71 18.75
N ASN A 588 -19.41 -8.41 19.46
CA ASN A 588 -18.30 -7.79 20.18
C ASN A 588 -17.11 -7.48 19.25
N GLU A 589 -16.81 -8.35 18.29
CA GLU A 589 -15.80 -8.09 17.26
C GLU A 589 -16.23 -6.92 16.36
N SER A 590 -17.50 -6.88 15.94
CA SER A 590 -18.06 -5.76 15.19
C SER A 590 -17.96 -4.43 15.96
N LYS A 591 -18.26 -4.43 17.28
CA LYS A 591 -18.09 -3.24 18.14
C LYS A 591 -16.64 -2.83 18.30
N ALA A 592 -15.72 -3.78 18.47
CA ALA A 592 -14.29 -3.51 18.54
C ALA A 592 -13.79 -2.85 17.25
N ILE A 593 -14.15 -3.37 16.07
CA ILE A 593 -13.83 -2.76 14.77
C ILE A 593 -14.37 -1.33 14.68
N ILE A 594 -15.63 -1.10 15.09
CA ILE A 594 -16.22 0.25 15.13
C ILE A 594 -15.46 1.16 16.10
N ALA A 595 -15.09 0.67 17.29
CA ALA A 595 -14.27 1.42 18.24
C ALA A 595 -12.93 1.83 17.62
N PHE A 596 -12.24 0.91 16.92
CA PHE A 596 -11.04 1.23 16.16
C PHE A 596 -11.28 2.29 15.08
N LEU A 597 -12.33 2.18 14.27
CA LEU A 597 -12.64 3.17 13.20
C LEU A 597 -12.79 4.59 13.77
N LYS A 598 -13.38 4.74 14.96
CA LYS A 598 -13.51 6.02 15.67
C LYS A 598 -12.15 6.59 16.11
N THR A 599 -11.15 5.75 16.35
CA THR A 599 -9.77 6.21 16.64
C THR A 599 -9.06 6.82 15.43
N LEU A 600 -9.61 6.64 14.22
CA LEU A 600 -9.14 7.24 12.96
C LEU A 600 -9.75 8.63 12.69
N THR A 601 -10.52 9.18 13.63
CA THR A 601 -11.00 10.57 13.58
C THR A 601 -9.85 11.53 13.89
N ASP A 602 -9.58 12.46 12.96
CA ASP A 602 -8.56 13.50 13.09
C ASP A 602 -8.87 14.43 14.27
N LYS A 603 -7.82 14.99 14.86
CA LYS A 603 -7.93 15.74 16.12
C LYS A 603 -8.87 16.95 16.07
N GLU A 604 -9.03 17.57 14.89
CA GLU A 604 -9.96 18.71 14.75
C GLU A 604 -11.44 18.32 14.70
N PHE A 605 -11.76 17.03 14.56
CA PHE A 605 -13.13 16.51 14.54
C PHE A 605 -13.49 15.74 15.81
N GLU A 606 -12.53 15.35 16.66
CA GLU A 606 -12.76 14.68 17.97
C GLU A 606 -13.77 15.42 18.87
N SER A 607 -13.92 16.74 18.73
CA SER A 607 -14.83 17.57 19.53
C SER A 607 -16.21 17.80 18.90
N LEU A 608 -16.54 17.14 17.80
CA LEU A 608 -17.85 17.23 17.13
C LEU A 608 -18.87 16.20 17.63
N ASN A 609 -18.45 15.32 18.55
CA ASN A 609 -19.22 14.25 19.18
C ASN A 609 -19.69 14.65 20.59
#